data_AF-A0A1J3GGN9-F1
#
_entry.id   AF-A0A1J3GGN9-F1
#
_cell.length_a   1.000
_cell.length_b   1.000
_cell.length_c   1.000
_cell.angle_alpha   90.00
_cell.angle_beta   90.00
_cell.angle_gamma   90.00
#
_symmetry.space_group_name_H-M   'P 1'
#
loop_
_entity.id
_entity.type
_entity.pdbx_description
1 polymer ?
#
loop_
_entity_poly.entity_id
_entity_poly.type
_entity_poly.pdbx_seq_one_letter_code
_entity_poly.pdbx_strand_id
1 'polypeptide(L)'
;KVVEMGFDPTTSKFVEALKVFYKLSDKTIEEKLCILDKRLGFAVGDVWEIFKKSPISLALSEQKIANSVEAFRGLGFSKDEITTILKNFPRCLSLSAETVKKKTEFVVKQMNWPLKAVALFPQVLGYSMEKRI
;
A
#
# COMPACT_ATOMS: atom_id res chain seq x y z
N LYS A 1 20.73 11.61 -5.18
CA LYS A 1 19.56 10.77 -5.55
C LYS A 1 18.57 10.54 -4.40
N VAL A 2 18.80 9.62 -3.44
CA VAL A 2 17.77 9.30 -2.41
C VAL A 2 17.54 10.43 -1.39
N VAL A 3 18.58 11.21 -1.04
CA VAL A 3 18.44 12.41 -0.19
C VAL A 3 17.60 13.49 -0.88
N GLU A 4 17.83 13.75 -2.16
CA GLU A 4 17.07 14.74 -2.97
C GLU A 4 15.58 14.38 -3.09
N MET A 5 15.26 13.08 -3.00
CA MET A 5 13.88 12.59 -2.97
C MET A 5 13.18 12.86 -1.62
N GLY A 6 13.90 13.39 -0.62
CA GLY A 6 13.37 13.77 0.69
C GLY A 6 13.33 12.63 1.70
N PHE A 7 14.20 11.63 1.56
CA PHE A 7 14.41 10.61 2.59
C PHE A 7 15.43 11.09 3.61
N ASP A 8 15.07 10.97 4.89
CA ASP A 8 15.95 11.29 6.01
C ASP A 8 17.06 10.23 6.14
N PRO A 9 18.35 10.60 5.95
CA PRO A 9 19.47 9.68 5.97
C PRO A 9 19.68 8.95 7.30
N THR A 10 19.11 9.43 8.40
CA THR A 10 19.26 8.79 9.72
C THR A 10 18.22 7.69 9.98
N THR A 11 17.30 7.44 9.03
CA THR A 11 16.20 6.49 9.20
C THR A 11 16.44 5.18 8.44
N SER A 12 15.87 4.07 8.91
CA SER A 12 15.89 2.79 8.18
C SER A 12 15.26 2.88 6.79
N LYS A 13 14.29 3.78 6.61
CA LYS A 13 13.62 4.05 5.32
C LYS A 13 14.60 4.55 4.28
N PHE A 14 15.65 5.28 4.65
CA PHE A 14 16.70 5.68 3.73
C PHE A 14 17.47 4.50 3.17
N VAL A 15 17.83 3.54 4.03
CA VAL A 15 18.52 2.31 3.62
C VAL A 15 17.60 1.44 2.73
N GLU A 16 16.31 1.35 3.07
CA GLU A 16 15.31 0.67 2.23
C GLU A 16 15.16 1.34 0.86
N ALA A 17 15.05 2.67 0.83
CA ALA A 17 14.97 3.45 -0.39
C ALA A 17 16.23 3.27 -1.24
N LEU A 18 17.43 3.39 -0.66
CA LEU A 18 18.69 3.12 -1.37
C LEU A 18 18.69 1.75 -2.04
N LYS A 19 18.29 0.70 -1.31
CA LYS A 19 18.21 -0.67 -1.87
C LYS A 19 17.24 -0.76 -3.04
N VAL A 20 16.13 -0.03 -3.01
CA VAL A 20 15.11 -0.04 -4.06
C VAL A 20 15.57 0.78 -5.27
N PHE A 21 15.99 2.02 -5.07
CA PHE A 21 16.42 2.93 -6.13
C PHE A 21 17.74 2.51 -6.81
N TYR A 22 18.58 1.73 -6.13
CA TYR A 22 19.77 1.15 -6.75
C TYR A 22 19.45 -0.10 -7.60
N LYS A 23 18.36 -0.81 -7.28
CA LYS A 23 17.93 -2.02 -8.00
C LYS A 23 17.02 -1.72 -9.18
N LEU A 24 16.29 -0.61 -9.14
CA LEU A 24 15.32 -0.23 -10.17
C LEU A 24 15.90 0.85 -11.07
N SER A 25 15.62 0.77 -12.37
CA SER A 25 15.92 1.86 -13.30
C SER A 25 14.95 3.03 -13.11
N ASP A 26 15.36 4.25 -13.48
CA ASP A 26 14.49 5.43 -13.41
C ASP A 26 13.22 5.24 -14.24
N LYS A 27 13.33 4.62 -15.43
CA LYS A 27 12.19 4.24 -16.26
C LYS A 27 11.19 3.34 -15.52
N THR A 28 11.67 2.35 -14.77
CA THR A 28 10.80 1.44 -14.00
C THR A 28 10.06 2.16 -12.88
N ILE A 29 10.68 3.18 -12.28
CA ILE A 29 10.05 3.99 -11.24
C ILE A 29 8.96 4.88 -11.84
N GLU A 30 9.24 5.51 -12.99
CA GLU A 30 8.28 6.33 -13.73
C GLU A 30 7.07 5.53 -14.21
N GLU A 31 7.27 4.33 -14.74
CA GLU A 31 6.18 3.43 -15.18
C GLU A 31 5.25 3.07 -14.00
N LYS A 32 5.81 2.77 -12.83
CA LYS A 32 5.04 2.48 -11.62
C LYS A 32 4.25 3.69 -11.11
N LEU A 33 4.86 4.87 -11.13
CA LEU A 33 4.18 6.13 -10.80
C LEU A 33 3.03 6.40 -11.77
N CYS A 34 3.27 6.21 -13.08
CA CYS A 34 2.30 6.40 -14.15
C CYS A 34 1.08 5.46 -14.00
N ILE A 35 1.27 4.22 -13.54
CA ILE A 35 0.16 3.28 -13.31
C ILE A 35 -0.71 3.72 -12.14
N LEU A 36 -0.11 4.13 -11.03
CA LEU A 36 -0.88 4.60 -9.89
C LEU A 36 -1.64 5.90 -10.21
N ASP A 37 -1.02 6.80 -10.98
CA ASP A 37 -1.64 8.05 -11.44
C ASP A 37 -2.72 7.82 -12.50
N LYS A 38 -2.36 7.28 -13.67
CA LYS A 38 -3.27 7.20 -14.83
C LYS A 38 -4.25 6.05 -14.78
N ARG A 39 -3.82 4.87 -14.32
CA ARG A 39 -4.64 3.65 -14.37
C ARG A 39 -5.53 3.49 -13.15
N LEU A 40 -5.04 3.93 -11.99
CA LEU A 40 -5.75 3.80 -10.71
C LEU A 40 -6.28 5.15 -10.19
N GLY A 41 -5.87 6.25 -10.84
CA GLY A 41 -6.39 7.59 -10.60
C GLY A 41 -5.82 8.29 -9.37
N PHE A 42 -4.81 7.74 -8.68
CA PHE A 42 -4.28 8.36 -7.46
C PHE A 42 -3.52 9.64 -7.80
N ALA A 43 -3.62 10.67 -6.95
CA ALA A 43 -2.79 11.86 -7.16
C ALA A 43 -1.30 11.49 -7.05
N VAL A 44 -0.46 12.00 -7.95
CA VAL A 44 1.00 11.76 -7.93
C VAL A 44 1.61 12.06 -6.56
N GLY A 45 1.11 13.10 -5.87
CA GLY A 45 1.52 13.43 -4.50
C GLY A 45 1.22 12.32 -3.50
N ASP A 46 0.02 11.74 -3.52
CA ASP A 46 -0.38 10.65 -2.63
C ASP A 46 0.48 9.40 -2.87
N VAL A 47 0.74 9.11 -4.14
CA VAL A 47 1.61 8.00 -4.55
C VAL A 47 3.02 8.19 -3.99
N TRP A 48 3.55 9.40 -4.11
CA TRP A 48 4.88 9.72 -3.60
C TRP A 48 4.95 9.61 -2.07
N GLU A 49 3.89 10.02 -1.35
CA GLU A 49 3.80 9.84 0.10
C GLU A 49 3.78 8.37 0.52
N ILE A 50 3.03 7.51 -0.19
CA ILE A 50 2.99 6.07 0.05
C ILE A 50 4.40 5.48 -0.10
N PHE A 51 5.13 5.88 -1.14
CA PHE A 51 6.50 5.43 -1.39
C PHE A 51 7.50 5.90 -0.36
N LYS A 52 7.40 7.15 0.11
CA LYS A 52 8.26 7.64 1.21
C LYS A 52 8.02 6.87 2.51
N LYS A 53 6.78 6.50 2.79
CA LYS A 53 6.43 5.72 3.99
C LYS A 53 6.91 4.28 3.91
N SER A 54 6.94 3.69 2.72
CA SER A 54 7.39 2.30 2.52
C SER A 54 8.04 2.12 1.15
N PRO A 55 9.35 2.39 1.02
CA PRO A 55 10.06 2.30 -0.26
C PRO A 55 9.97 0.92 -0.89
N ILE A 56 9.87 -0.14 -0.07
CA ILE A 56 9.73 -1.53 -0.51
C ILE A 56 8.48 -1.74 -1.40
N SER A 57 7.45 -0.90 -1.27
CA SER A 57 6.25 -1.00 -2.12
C SER A 57 6.54 -0.78 -3.61
N LEU A 58 7.56 0.01 -3.96
CA LEU A 58 8.03 0.17 -5.34
C LEU A 58 8.67 -1.10 -5.92
N ALA A 59 9.15 -2.02 -5.07
CA ALA A 59 9.71 -3.28 -5.53
C ALA A 59 8.64 -4.30 -5.94
N LEU A 60 7.34 -4.04 -5.66
CA LEU A 60 6.25 -4.92 -6.07
C LEU A 60 5.98 -4.79 -7.57
N SER A 61 5.57 -5.88 -8.22
CA SER A 61 5.15 -5.82 -9.63
C SER A 61 3.91 -4.97 -9.80
N GLU A 62 3.79 -4.34 -10.97
CA GLU A 62 2.63 -3.50 -11.32
C GLU A 62 1.32 -4.27 -11.22
N GLN A 63 1.32 -5.51 -11.70
CA GLN A 63 0.18 -6.41 -11.61
C GLN A 63 -0.22 -6.69 -10.16
N LYS A 64 0.76 -6.82 -9.24
CA LYS A 64 0.48 -7.06 -7.84
C LYS A 64 -0.16 -5.84 -7.17
N ILE A 65 0.30 -4.63 -7.51
CA ILE A 65 -0.28 -3.37 -7.03
C ILE A 65 -1.72 -3.23 -7.55
N ALA A 66 -1.93 -3.39 -8.86
CA ALA A 66 -3.25 -3.29 -9.47
C ALA A 66 -4.25 -4.30 -8.90
N ASN A 67 -3.85 -5.58 -8.77
CA ASN A 67 -4.70 -6.62 -8.19
C ASN A 67 -5.07 -6.32 -6.73
N SER A 68 -4.15 -5.75 -5.96
CA SER A 68 -4.43 -5.35 -4.57
C SER A 68 -5.47 -4.23 -4.52
N VAL A 69 -5.32 -3.20 -5.35
CA VAL A 69 -6.27 -2.07 -5.43
C VAL A 69 -7.66 -2.54 -5.88
N GLU A 70 -7.74 -3.39 -6.90
CA GLU A 70 -9.02 -3.96 -7.35
C GLU A 70 -9.66 -4.86 -6.29
N ALA A 71 -8.86 -5.58 -5.49
CA ALA A 71 -9.38 -6.36 -4.37
C ALA A 71 -10.06 -5.47 -3.31
N PHE A 72 -9.45 -4.33 -2.95
CA PHE A 72 -10.10 -3.37 -2.06
C PHE A 72 -11.35 -2.76 -2.68
N ARG A 73 -11.31 -2.42 -3.97
CA ARG A 73 -12.49 -1.89 -4.67
C ARG A 73 -13.65 -2.89 -4.68
N GLY A 74 -13.36 -4.18 -4.92
CA GLY A 74 -14.35 -5.26 -4.87
C GLY A 74 -14.93 -5.53 -3.48
N LEU A 75 -14.27 -5.06 -2.42
CA LEU A 75 -14.76 -5.11 -1.03
C LEU A 75 -15.60 -3.88 -0.65
N GLY A 76 -15.79 -2.93 -1.57
CA GLY A 76 -16.62 -1.75 -1.37
C GLY A 76 -15.88 -0.52 -0.85
N PHE A 77 -14.54 -0.55 -0.77
CA PHE A 77 -13.78 0.63 -0.39
C PHE A 77 -13.83 1.69 -1.49
N SER A 78 -14.07 2.94 -1.09
CA SER A 78 -13.92 4.09 -1.98
C SER A 78 -12.45 4.36 -2.31
N LYS A 79 -12.20 5.12 -3.37
CA LYS A 79 -10.84 5.50 -3.78
C LYS A 79 -10.07 6.25 -2.68
N ASP A 80 -10.75 7.14 -1.96
CA ASP A 80 -10.13 7.91 -0.87
C ASP A 80 -9.79 7.02 0.33
N GLU A 81 -10.63 6.04 0.62
CA GLU A 81 -10.36 5.03 1.64
C GLU A 81 -9.19 4.13 1.25
N ILE A 82 -9.11 3.69 -0.01
CA ILE A 82 -7.96 2.94 -0.51
C ILE A 82 -6.69 3.78 -0.39
N THR A 83 -6.73 5.04 -0.79
CA THR A 83 -5.61 5.98 -0.62
C THR A 83 -5.16 6.04 0.85
N THR A 84 -6.13 6.17 1.76
CA THR A 84 -5.88 6.21 3.21
C THR A 84 -5.25 4.91 3.71
N ILE A 85 -5.76 3.76 3.27
CA ILE A 85 -5.22 2.44 3.59
C ILE A 85 -3.76 2.34 3.14
N LEU A 86 -3.49 2.69 1.89
CA LEU A 86 -2.14 2.61 1.31
C LEU A 86 -1.17 3.58 2.00
N LYS A 87 -1.62 4.78 2.36
CA LYS A 87 -0.81 5.75 3.12
C LYS A 87 -0.50 5.29 4.54
N ASN A 88 -1.39 4.55 5.19
CA ASN A 88 -1.21 4.15 6.60
C ASN A 88 -0.61 2.75 6.76
N PHE A 89 -0.78 1.88 5.77
CA PHE A 89 -0.25 0.53 5.77
C PHE A 89 0.10 0.04 4.36
N PRO A 90 1.16 0.60 3.72
CA PRO A 90 1.57 0.23 2.37
C PRO A 90 1.87 -1.28 2.19
N ARG A 91 2.21 -1.97 3.29
CA ARG A 91 2.46 -3.43 3.33
C ARG A 91 1.24 -4.23 2.86
N CYS A 92 0.03 -3.68 2.89
CA CYS A 92 -1.15 -4.39 2.36
C CYS A 92 -1.03 -4.73 0.87
N LEU A 93 -0.25 -3.98 0.08
CA LEU A 93 0.03 -4.29 -1.34
C LEU A 93 0.76 -5.63 -1.52
N SER A 94 1.45 -6.11 -0.48
CA SER A 94 2.13 -7.40 -0.51
C SER A 94 1.19 -8.58 -0.21
N LEU A 95 0.02 -8.32 0.37
CA LEU A 95 -0.97 -9.34 0.73
C LEU A 95 -1.66 -9.88 -0.54
N SER A 96 -2.13 -11.13 -0.49
CA SER A 96 -2.97 -11.67 -1.56
C SER A 96 -4.38 -11.08 -1.45
N ALA A 97 -5.09 -10.99 -2.58
CA ALA A 97 -6.49 -10.57 -2.61
C ALA A 97 -7.36 -11.44 -1.70
N GLU A 98 -7.08 -12.75 -1.64
CA GLU A 98 -7.78 -13.68 -0.75
C GLU A 98 -7.57 -13.34 0.73
N THR A 99 -6.33 -13.04 1.13
CA THR A 99 -6.03 -12.64 2.52
C THR A 99 -6.71 -11.33 2.87
N VAL A 100 -6.67 -10.34 1.98
CA VAL A 100 -7.35 -9.05 2.20
C VAL A 100 -8.85 -9.25 2.37
N LYS A 101 -9.48 -10.06 1.50
CA LYS A 101 -10.90 -10.38 1.58
C LYS A 101 -11.27 -11.08 2.89
N LYS A 102 -10.61 -12.21 3.21
CA LYS A 102 -10.89 -12.98 4.43
C LYS A 102 -10.80 -12.12 5.69
N LYS A 103 -9.76 -11.30 5.81
CA LYS A 103 -9.56 -10.44 6.98
C LYS A 103 -10.55 -9.28 7.04
N THR A 104 -10.84 -8.66 5.91
CA THR A 104 -11.84 -7.58 5.85
C THR A 104 -13.22 -8.12 6.23
N GLU A 105 -13.63 -9.26 5.67
CA GLU A 105 -14.91 -9.90 5.99
C GLU A 105 -14.99 -10.28 7.46
N PHE A 106 -13.91 -10.81 8.05
CA PHE A 106 -13.88 -11.10 9.48
C PHE A 106 -14.08 -9.83 10.32
N VAL A 107 -13.32 -8.77 10.06
CA VAL A 107 -13.40 -7.52 10.85
C VAL A 107 -14.77 -6.87 10.69
N VAL A 108 -15.32 -6.82 9.48
CA VAL A 108 -16.60 -6.17 9.21
C VAL A 108 -17.78 -7.02 9.71
N LYS A 109 -17.79 -8.33 9.46
CA LYS A 109 -18.94 -9.20 9.78
C LYS A 109 -18.90 -9.79 11.18
N GLN A 110 -17.73 -10.23 11.65
CA GLN A 110 -17.60 -10.90 12.97
C GLN A 110 -17.37 -9.88 14.09
N MET A 111 -16.51 -8.89 13.85
CA MET A 111 -16.21 -7.85 14.85
C MET A 111 -17.17 -6.65 14.75
N ASN A 112 -18.07 -6.64 13.76
CA ASN A 112 -19.06 -5.59 13.51
C ASN A 112 -18.42 -4.19 13.29
N TRP A 113 -17.23 -4.15 12.69
CA TRP A 113 -16.55 -2.89 12.37
C TRP A 113 -17.14 -2.25 11.11
N PRO A 114 -17.30 -0.92 11.08
CA PRO A 114 -17.62 -0.23 9.84
C PRO A 114 -16.43 -0.30 8.87
N LEU A 115 -16.71 -0.41 7.57
CA LEU A 115 -15.69 -0.47 6.52
C LEU A 115 -14.71 0.72 6.59
N LYS A 116 -15.25 1.90 6.90
CA LYS A 116 -14.48 3.12 7.13
C LYS A 116 -13.47 3.00 8.27
N ALA A 117 -13.78 2.27 9.34
CA ALA A 117 -12.81 2.03 10.42
C ALA A 117 -11.66 1.14 9.96
N VAL A 118 -11.93 0.15 9.09
CA VAL A 118 -10.87 -0.65 8.48
C VAL A 118 -9.93 0.22 7.63
N ALA A 119 -10.48 1.23 6.95
CA ALA A 119 -9.68 2.17 6.17
C ALA A 119 -8.78 3.07 7.03
N LEU A 120 -9.25 3.46 8.22
CA LEU A 120 -8.49 4.26 9.19
C LEU A 120 -7.43 3.44 9.94
N PHE A 121 -7.69 2.15 10.18
CA PHE A 121 -6.81 1.24 10.93
C PHE A 121 -6.42 -0.01 10.12
N PRO A 122 -5.79 0.13 8.95
CA PRO A 122 -5.50 -0.98 8.04
C PRO A 122 -4.50 -2.01 8.59
N GLN A 123 -3.82 -1.72 9.70
CA GLN A 123 -2.92 -2.63 10.40
C GLN A 123 -3.64 -3.87 10.92
N VAL A 124 -4.97 -3.79 11.12
CA VAL A 124 -5.81 -4.95 11.45
C VAL A 124 -5.69 -6.06 10.40
N LEU A 125 -5.47 -5.71 9.13
CA LEU A 125 -5.25 -6.66 8.04
C LEU A 125 -3.87 -7.33 8.12
N GLY A 126 -2.92 -6.75 8.85
CA GLY A 126 -1.60 -7.31 9.10
C GLY A 126 -1.58 -8.40 10.17
N TYR A 127 -2.48 -8.35 11.16
CA TYR A 127 -2.47 -9.29 12.28
C TYR A 127 -2.99 -10.67 11.88
N SER A 128 -2.33 -11.75 12.36
CA SER A 128 -2.89 -13.10 12.32
C SER A 128 -3.97 -13.18 13.39
N MET A 129 -5.22 -12.98 12.98
CA MET A 129 -6.37 -13.02 13.89
C MET A 129 -6.65 -14.44 14.39
N GLU A 130 -6.10 -15.46 13.74
CA GLU A 130 -6.18 -16.88 14.14
C GLU A 130 -5.39 -17.22 15.42
N LYS A 131 -4.50 -16.33 15.89
CA LYS A 131 -3.63 -16.61 17.06
C LYS A 131 -4.02 -15.85 18.33
N ARG A 132 -5.14 -15.12 18.33
CA ARG A 132 -5.52 -14.22 19.44
C ARG A 132 -7.00 -14.30 19.85
N ILE A 133 -7.68 -15.37 19.46
CA ILE A 133 -9.04 -15.70 19.92
C ILE A 133 -9.00 -17.13 20.44
#